data_AF-A0A0M4EBP8-F1
#
_entry.id   AF-A0A0M4EBP8-F1
#
_cell.length_a   1.000
_cell.length_b   1.000
_cell.length_c   1.000
_cell.angle_alpha   90.00
_cell.angle_beta   90.00
_cell.angle_gamma   90.00
#
_symmetry.space_group_name_H-M   'P 1'
#
loop_
_entity.id
_entity.type
_entity.pdbx_description
1 polymer ?
#
loop_
_entity_poly.entity_id
_entity_poly.type
_entity_poly.pdbx_seq_one_letter_code
_entity_poly.pdbx_strand_id
1 'polypeptide(L)' 'KIGYGSFGDVFKAIWGQRIVAVKSIDYHDEKTKQKVDKEVKHLSTVCHENIIRLYGVSLDAQAQKTLLIMEYAENGSL' A
#
# COMPACT_ATOMS: atom_id res chain seq x y z
N LYS A 1 -2.37 12.33 -5.56
CA LYS A 1 -2.55 11.02 -6.22
C LYS A 1 -1.46 10.89 -7.27
N ILE A 2 -0.72 9.77 -7.29
CA ILE A 2 0.43 9.53 -8.17
C ILE A 2 0.23 8.34 -9.12
N GLY A 3 -0.81 7.53 -8.90
CA GLY A 3 -1.15 6.41 -9.78
C GLY A 3 -2.42 5.71 -9.31
N TYR A 4 -2.85 4.75 -10.11
CA TYR A 4 -3.92 3.81 -9.81
C TYR A 4 -3.40 2.40 -10.08
N GLY A 5 -3.67 1.46 -9.17
CA GLY A 5 -3.35 0.05 -9.32
C GLY A 5 -4.61 -0.81 -9.31
N SER A 6 -4.43 -2.13 -9.47
CA SER A 6 -5.52 -3.12 -9.46
C SER A 6 -6.41 -3.10 -8.22
N PHE A 7 -5.95 -2.52 -7.12
CA PHE A 7 -6.63 -2.49 -5.82
C PHE A 7 -6.89 -1.08 -5.30
N GLY A 8 -6.70 -0.03 -6.11
CA GLY A 8 -7.05 1.34 -5.70
C GLY A 8 -5.95 2.37 -5.96
N ASP A 9 -6.08 3.49 -5.28
CA ASP A 9 -5.30 4.70 -5.57
C ASP A 9 -4.00 4.75 -4.79
N VAL A 10 -2.95 5.23 -5.45
CA VAL A 10 -1.64 5.46 -4.82
C VAL A 10 -1.41 6.96 -4.68
N PHE A 11 -0.92 7.39 -3.51
CA PHE A 11 -0.65 8.77 -3.16
C PHE A 11 0.81 8.91 -2.71
N LYS A 12 1.45 10.01 -3.07
CA LYS A 12 2.69 10.44 -2.42
C LYS A 12 2.32 11.13 -1.11
N ALA A 13 2.98 10.78 -0.01
CA ALA A 13 2.76 11.38 1.29
C ALA A 13 4.09 11.58 2.04
N ILE A 14 4.04 12.34 3.13
CA ILE A 14 5.14 12.48 4.09
C ILE A 14 4.74 11.71 5.35
N TRP A 15 5.59 10.78 5.79
CA TRP A 15 5.44 10.04 7.03
C TRP A 15 6.65 10.30 7.92
N GLY A 16 6.46 11.12 8.96
CA GLY A 16 7.56 11.70 9.73
C GLY A 16 8.42 12.63 8.86
N GLN A 17 9.66 12.23 8.60
CA GLN A 17 10.58 12.95 7.69
C GLN A 17 10.82 12.20 6.37
N ARG A 18 10.08 11.11 6.11
CA ARG A 18 10.26 10.28 4.92
C ARG A 18 9.15 10.51 3.90
N ILE A 19 9.51 10.57 2.62
CA ILE A 19 8.57 10.50 1.51
C ILE A 19 8.17 9.05 1.29
N VAL A 20 6.87 8.78 1.22
CA VAL A 20 6.30 7.43 1.07
C VAL A 20 5.24 7.38 -0.02
N ALA A 21 5.02 6.19 -0.58
CA ALA A 21 3.85 5.87 -1.38
C ALA A 21 2.79 5.23 -0.47
N VAL A 22 1.56 5.76 -0.50
CA VAL A 22 0.42 5.23 0.24
C VAL A 22 -0.57 4.66 -0.76
N LYS A 23 -0.75 3.34 -0.77
CA LYS A 23 -1.80 2.69 -1.57
C LYS A 23 -3.04 2.49 -0.72
N SER A 24 -4.13 3.14 -1.10
CA SER A 24 -5.45 2.97 -0.49
C SER A 24 -6.18 1.85 -1.19
N ILE A 25 -6.60 0.85 -0.43
CA ILE A 25 -7.37 -0.27 -0.91
C ILE A 25 -8.70 -0.31 -0.19
N ASP A 26 -9.77 -0.20 -0.96
CA ASP A 26 -11.14 -0.31 -0.46
C ASP A 26 -11.51 -1.80 -0.39
N TYR A 27 -12.19 -2.22 0.68
CA TYR A 27 -12.79 -3.54 0.77
C TYR A 27 -14.28 -3.42 1.08
N HIS A 28 -15.10 -4.19 0.38
CA HIS A 28 -16.57 -4.11 0.53
C HIS A 28 -17.17 -5.34 1.23
N ASP A 29 -16.39 -6.42 1.32
CA ASP A 29 -16.78 -7.67 1.95
C ASP A 29 -15.56 -8.41 2.51
N GLU A 30 -15.81 -9.48 3.26
CA GLU A 30 -14.78 -10.36 3.83
C GLU A 30 -13.88 -10.97 2.73
N LYS A 31 -14.42 -11.27 1.54
CA LYS A 31 -13.63 -11.82 0.43
C LYS A 31 -12.59 -10.82 -0.09
N THR A 32 -12.98 -9.57 -0.23
CA THR A 32 -12.10 -8.49 -0.69
C THR A 32 -11.08 -8.19 0.38
N LYS A 33 -11.50 -8.12 1.65
CA LYS A 33 -10.58 -7.98 2.79
C LYS A 33 -9.52 -9.09 2.83
N GLN A 34 -9.90 -10.35 2.63
CA GLN A 34 -8.94 -11.46 2.54
C GLN A 34 -7.93 -11.32 1.39
N LYS A 35 -8.35 -10.75 0.24
CA LYS A 35 -7.40 -10.46 -0.86
C LYS A 35 -6.39 -9.39 -0.45
N VAL A 36 -6.86 -8.34 0.23
CA VAL A 36 -6.00 -7.29 0.77
C VAL A 36 -5.00 -7.86 1.77
N ASP A 37 -5.48 -8.67 2.73
CA ASP A 37 -4.64 -9.29 3.74
C ASP A 37 -3.59 -10.23 3.11
N LYS A 38 -3.94 -10.94 2.04
CA LYS A 38 -3.01 -11.76 1.28
C LYS A 38 -1.93 -10.94 0.58
N GLU A 39 -2.29 -9.82 -0.04
CA GLU A 39 -1.32 -8.91 -0.67
C GLU A 39 -0.37 -8.30 0.37
N VAL A 40 -0.91 -7.84 1.51
CA VAL A 40 -0.13 -7.35 2.65
C VAL A 40 0.84 -8.43 3.14
N LYS A 41 0.37 -9.67 3.31
CA LYS A 41 1.20 -10.78 3.79
C LYS A 41 2.31 -11.14 2.81
N HIS A 42 2.05 -11.12 1.51
CA HIS A 42 3.09 -11.36 0.52
C HIS A 42 4.14 -10.25 0.58
N LEU A 43 3.72 -8.98 0.54
CA LEU A 43 4.64 -7.84 0.57
C LEU A 43 5.44 -7.75 1.87
N SER A 44 4.85 -8.12 3.01
CA SER A 44 5.53 -8.06 4.31
C SER A 44 6.67 -9.08 4.46
N THR A 45 6.65 -10.17 3.69
CA THR A 45 7.69 -11.21 3.71
C THR A 45 8.88 -10.92 2.79
N VAL A 46 8.81 -9.87 1.97
CA VAL A 46 9.83 -9.59 0.96
C VAL A 46 10.65 -8.38 1.37
N CYS A 47 11.97 -8.56 1.42
CA CYS A 47 12.92 -7.49 1.69
C CYS A 47 14.13 -7.67 0.76
N HIS A 48 14.13 -6.95 -0.36
CA HIS A 48 15.18 -7.01 -1.38
C HIS A 48 15.37 -5.62 -1.99
N GLU A 49 16.59 -5.27 -2.41
CA GLU A 49 16.90 -3.93 -2.95
C GLU A 49 16.08 -3.55 -4.20
N ASN A 50 15.72 -4.55 -5.01
CA ASN A 50 14.94 -4.35 -6.25
C ASN A 50 13.42 -4.54 -6.06
N ILE A 51 12.91 -4.56 -4.82
CA ILE A 51 11.48 -4.73 -4.54
C ILE A 51 11.04 -3.64 -3.56
N ILE A 52 9.95 -2.93 -3.93
CA ILE A 52 9.37 -1.86 -3.11
C ILE A 52 9.13 -2.37 -1.69
N ARG A 53 9.77 -1.71 -0.72
CA ARG A 53 9.65 -2.08 0.68
C ARG A 53 8.30 -1.65 1.24
N LEU A 54 7.62 -2.56 1.94
CA LEU A 54 6.49 -2.24 2.80
C LEU A 54 7.01 -1.77 4.16
N TYR A 55 6.66 -0.55 4.55
CA TYR A 55 7.00 -0.02 5.87
C TYR A 55 5.95 -0.36 6.93
N GLY A 56 4.69 -0.42 6.53
CA GLY A 56 3.59 -0.74 7.44
C GLY A 56 2.24 -0.68 6.78
N VAL A 57 1.21 -0.92 7.60
CA VAL A 57 -0.19 -0.91 7.18
C VAL A 57 -1.01 -0.13 8.20
N SER A 58 -1.97 0.66 7.72
CA SER A 58 -3.01 1.29 8.54
C SER A 58 -4.37 0.74 8.14
N LEU A 59 -5.21 0.44 9.12
CA LEU A 59 -6.55 -0.09 8.91
C LEU A 59 -7.57 0.94 9.35
N ASP A 60 -8.46 1.32 8.43
CA ASP A 60 -9.63 2.14 8.73
C ASP A 60 -10.89 1.28 8.56
N ALA A 61 -11.31 0.69 9.68
CA ALA A 61 -12.48 -0.18 9.70
C ALA A 61 -13.79 0.59 9.43
N GLN A 62 -13.86 1.88 9.77
CA GLN A 62 -15.04 2.71 9.55
C GLN A 62 -15.21 3.05 8.08
N ALA A 63 -14.11 3.42 7.41
CA ALA A 63 -14.10 3.68 5.97
C ALA A 63 -13.99 2.42 5.11
N GLN A 64 -13.81 1.25 5.73
CA GLN A 64 -13.52 -0.02 5.06
C GLN A 64 -12.32 0.06 4.12
N LYS A 65 -11.22 0.65 4.62
CA LYS A 65 -9.98 0.84 3.86
C LYS A 65 -8.78 0.24 4.56
N THR A 66 -7.86 -0.24 3.75
CA THR A 66 -6.51 -0.61 4.17
C THR A 66 -5.52 0.27 3.42
N LEU A 67 -4.63 0.93 4.17
CA LEU A 67 -3.59 1.79 3.63
C LEU A 67 -2.24 1.10 3.76
N LEU A 68 -1.56 0.88 2.64
CA LEU A 68 -0.21 0.33 2.62
C LEU A 68 0.78 1.47 2.55
N ILE A 69 1.64 1.59 3.55
CA ILE A 69 2.72 2.58 3.59
C ILE A 69 3.98 1.93 3.03
N MET A 70 4.43 2.43 1.88
CA MET A 70 5.48 1.79 1.08
C MET A 70 6.58 2.79 0.72
N GLU A 71 7.71 2.26 0.28
CA GLU A 71 8.76 3.03 -0.37
C GLU A 71 8.22 3.78 -1.60
N TYR A 72 8.66 5.03 -1.74
CA TYR A 72 8.35 5.84 -2.91
C TYR A 72 9.49 5.75 -3.92
N ALA A 73 9.21 5.16 -5.09
CA ALA A 73 10.16 5.15 -6.21
C ALA A 73 10.10 6.47 -6.98
N GLU A 74 11.15 7.29 -6.87
CA GLU A 74 11.20 8.61 -7.49
C GLU A 74 11.16 8.58 -9.03
N ASN A 75 11.71 7.51 -9.62
CA ASN A 75 11.76 7.33 -11.08
C ASN A 75 10.49 6.71 -11.68
N GLY A 76 9.44 6.52 -10.89
CA GLY A 76 8.16 5.99 -11.36
C GLY A 76 8.21 4.51 -11.73
N SER A 77 7.34 4.11 -12.65
CA SER A 77 7.30 2.75 -13.21
C SER A 77 8.34 2.57 -14.33
N LEU A 78 8.85 1.35 -14.47
CA LEU A 78 9.63 0.90 -15.62
C LEU A 78 8.82 0.94 -16.92
#